data_AF-A0A960THM5-F1
#
_entry.id   AF-A0A960THM5-F1
#
_cell.length_a   1.000
_cell.length_b   1.000
_cell.length_c   1.000
_cell.angle_alpha   90.00
_cell.angle_beta   90.00
_cell.angle_gamma   90.00
#
_symmetry.space_group_name_H-M   'P 1'
#
loop_
_entity.id
_entity.type
_entity.pdbx_description
1 polymer ?
#
loop_
_entity_poly.entity_id
_entity_poly.type
_entity_poly.pdbx_seq_one_letter_code
_entity_poly.pdbx_strand_id
1 'polypeptide(L)'
;MKILAIRGVLDSSTGHRFERSLMELLREHREPIGLDFSGLKYMTSAGVASFLRVSQKAKERNSQLAIIRPSQEVGMMLDFL
;
A
#
# COMPACT_ATOMS: atom_id res chain seq x y z
N MET A 1 -9.24 0.14 13.53
CA MET A 1 -8.17 -0.04 12.53
C MET A 1 -8.41 -1.32 11.74
N LYS A 2 -8.73 -1.19 10.45
CA LYS A 2 -8.89 -2.31 9.52
C LYS A 2 -7.51 -2.75 9.01
N ILE A 3 -7.26 -4.05 8.91
CA ILE A 3 -6.00 -4.60 8.38
C ILE A 3 -6.29 -5.31 7.06
N LEU A 4 -5.56 -4.93 6.01
CA LEU A 4 -5.63 -5.55 4.69
C LEU A 4 -4.35 -6.33 4.41
N ALA A 5 -4.48 -7.62 4.11
CA ALA A 5 -3.36 -8.44 3.70
C ALA A 5 -3.00 -8.18 2.23
N ILE A 6 -1.76 -7.77 1.98
CA ILE A 6 -1.20 -7.59 0.64
C ILE A 6 -0.32 -8.78 0.31
N ARG A 7 -0.58 -9.40 -0.84
CA ARG A 7 0.07 -10.66 -1.24
C ARG A 7 0.55 -10.61 -2.68
N GLY A 8 1.62 -11.36 -2.98
CA GLY A 8 2.13 -11.52 -4.34
C GLY A 8 3.19 -10.49 -4.67
N VAL A 9 3.08 -9.82 -5.82
CA VAL A 9 4.02 -8.81 -6.30
C VAL A 9 3.26 -7.52 -6.58
N LEU A 10 3.84 -6.37 -6.21
CA LEU A 10 3.30 -5.07 -6.58
C LEU A 10 4.15 -4.47 -7.71
N ASP A 11 3.61 -4.46 -8.92
CA ASP A 11 4.30 -4.03 -10.14
C ASP A 11 3.36 -3.29 -11.10
N SER A 12 3.77 -3.09 -12.34
CA SER A 12 2.97 -2.41 -13.37
C SER A 12 1.67 -3.15 -13.72
N SER A 13 1.62 -4.47 -13.54
CA SER A 13 0.45 -5.29 -13.85
C SER A 13 -0.55 -5.33 -12.69
N THR A 14 -0.06 -5.27 -11.44
CA THR A 14 -0.92 -5.38 -10.24
C THR A 14 -1.23 -4.03 -9.59
N GLY A 15 -0.43 -3.00 -9.85
CA GLY A 15 -0.53 -1.66 -9.24
C GLY A 15 -1.92 -1.03 -9.40
N HIS A 16 -2.52 -1.13 -10.58
CA HIS A 16 -3.83 -0.54 -10.82
C HIS A 16 -4.94 -1.17 -9.96
N ARG A 17 -4.90 -2.49 -9.75
CA ARG A 17 -5.85 -3.19 -8.87
C ARG A 17 -5.63 -2.82 -7.41
N PHE A 18 -4.37 -2.73 -6.98
CA PHE A 18 -3.98 -2.29 -5.65
C PHE A 18 -4.53 -0.88 -5.35
N GLU A 19 -4.28 0.08 -6.25
CA GLU A 19 -4.77 1.46 -6.11
C GLU A 19 -6.28 1.52 -5.98
N ARG A 20 -7.00 0.87 -6.90
CA ARG A 20 -8.47 0.86 -6.90
C ARG A 20 -9.03 0.34 -5.58
N SER A 21 -8.54 -0.80 -5.13
CA SER A 21 -9.04 -1.48 -3.93
C SER A 21 -8.82 -0.63 -2.66
N LEU A 22 -7.65 0.02 -2.54
CA LEU A 22 -7.39 0.90 -1.40
C LEU A 22 -8.16 2.22 -1.50
N MET A 23 -8.32 2.78 -2.70
CA MET A 23 -9.11 3.99 -2.88
C MET A 23 -10.59 3.78 -2.54
N GLU A 24 -11.15 2.61 -2.82
CA GLU A 24 -12.49 2.23 -2.37
C GLU A 24 -12.57 2.17 -0.84
N LEU A 25 -11.62 1.49 -0.18
CA LEU A 25 -11.57 1.42 1.28
C LEU A 25 -11.39 2.79 1.95
N LEU A 26 -10.54 3.66 1.40
CA LEU A 26 -10.34 5.04 1.87
C LEU A 26 -11.55 5.96 1.63
N ARG A 27 -12.49 5.56 0.77
CA ARG A 27 -13.78 6.25 0.60
C ARG A 27 -14.77 5.82 1.65
N GLU A 28 -14.82 4.53 1.95
CA GLU A 28 -15.75 3.94 2.92
C GLU A 28 -15.35 4.20 4.37
N HIS A 29 -14.06 4.37 4.64
CA HIS A 29 -13.53 4.47 6.00
C HIS A 29 -12.63 5.69 6.18
N ARG A 30 -12.80 6.37 7.33
CA ARG A 30 -11.92 7.48 7.75
C ARG A 30 -10.81 7.05 8.72
N GLU A 31 -10.92 5.87 9.29
CA GLU A 31 -9.89 5.32 10.17
C GLU A 31 -8.60 4.98 9.42
N PRO A 32 -7.44 4.94 10.11
CA PRO A 32 -6.22 4.37 9.56
C PRO A 32 -6.42 2.92 9.09
N ILE A 33 -5.74 2.57 8.00
CA ILE A 33 -5.74 1.23 7.42
C ILE A 33 -4.34 0.64 7.57
N GLY A 34 -4.24 -0.53 8.21
CA GLY A 34 -3.02 -1.32 8.26
C GLY A 34 -2.88 -2.16 6.99
N LEU A 35 -1.71 -2.15 6.38
CA LEU A 35 -1.37 -2.99 5.23
C LEU A 35 -0.36 -4.05 5.67
N ASP A 36 -0.82 -5.29 5.83
CA ASP A 36 0.05 -6.42 6.18
C ASP A 36 0.77 -6.92 4.93
N PHE A 37 2.07 -6.64 4.86
CA PHE A 37 2.97 -6.95 3.76
C PHE A 37 3.69 -8.30 3.96
N SER A 38 3.31 -9.10 4.95
CA SER A 38 3.93 -10.42 5.19
C SER A 38 3.82 -11.39 4.01
N GLY A 39 2.85 -11.19 3.11
CA GLY A 39 2.70 -11.95 1.88
C GLY A 39 3.18 -11.24 0.61
N LEU A 40 3.64 -9.99 0.71
CA LEU A 40 4.15 -9.22 -0.41
C LEU A 40 5.62 -9.60 -0.63
N LYS A 41 5.86 -10.30 -1.74
CA LYS A 41 7.16 -10.88 -2.07
C LYS A 41 8.12 -9.82 -2.61
N TYR A 42 7.62 -8.90 -3.44
CA TYR A 42 8.45 -7.97 -4.19
C TYR A 42 7.68 -6.73 -4.63
N MET A 43 8.39 -5.61 -4.82
CA MET A 43 7.90 -4.38 -5.42
C MET A 43 8.85 -3.88 -6.50
N THR A 44 8.31 -3.51 -7.66
CA THR A 44 9.07 -2.74 -8.67
C THR A 44 8.93 -1.25 -8.43
N SER A 45 9.67 -0.41 -9.17
CA SER A 45 9.49 1.06 -9.18
C SER A 45 8.05 1.48 -9.52
N ALA A 46 7.39 0.77 -10.44
CA ALA A 46 5.99 1.00 -10.77
C ALA A 46 5.06 0.67 -9.60
N GLY A 47 5.39 -0.38 -8.83
CA GLY A 47 4.67 -0.73 -7.61
C GLY A 47 4.83 0.30 -6.52
N VAL A 48 6.06 0.77 -6.28
CA VAL A 48 6.37 1.86 -5.35
C VAL A 48 5.60 3.13 -5.71
N ALA A 49 5.60 3.52 -6.99
CA ALA A 49 4.83 4.68 -7.46
C ALA A 49 3.32 4.51 -7.23
N SER A 50 2.80 3.29 -7.38
CA SER A 50 1.39 2.98 -7.10
C SER A 50 1.08 3.13 -5.61
N PHE A 51 1.96 2.64 -4.73
CA PHE A 51 1.85 2.83 -3.28
C PHE A 51 1.86 4.32 -2.90
N LEU A 52 2.81 5.10 -3.41
CA LEU A 52 2.90 6.54 -3.16
C LEU A 52 1.61 7.29 -3.53
N ARG A 53 1.01 6.98 -4.68
CA ARG A 53 -0.24 7.61 -5.12
C ARG A 53 -1.36 7.38 -4.11
N VAL A 54 -1.51 6.15 -3.60
CA VAL A 54 -2.54 5.85 -2.60
C VAL A 54 -2.21 6.51 -1.25
N SER A 55 -0.96 6.45 -0.81
CA SER A 55 -0.51 7.09 0.43
C SER A 55 -0.78 8.60 0.44
N GLN A 56 -0.51 9.27 -0.68
CA GLN A 56 -0.83 10.69 -0.85
C GLN A 56 -2.34 10.94 -0.80
N LYS A 57 -3.15 10.07 -1.41
CA LYS A 57 -4.62 10.17 -1.37
C LYS A 57 -5.18 9.90 0.03
N ALA A 58 -4.58 9.01 0.81
CA ALA A 58 -4.94 8.80 2.20
C ALA A 58 -4.67 10.07 3.03
N LYS A 59 -3.49 10.69 2.83
CA LYS A 59 -3.10 11.94 3.49
C LYS A 59 -4.04 13.10 3.16
N GLU A 60 -4.38 13.29 1.88
CA GLU A 60 -5.37 14.29 1.44
C GLU A 60 -6.74 14.14 2.12
N ARG A 61 -7.07 12.92 2.56
CA ARG A 61 -8.33 12.58 3.24
C ARG A 61 -8.22 12.58 4.77
N ASN A 62 -7.11 13.05 5.33
CA ASN A 62 -6.80 12.94 6.76
C ASN A 62 -6.88 11.50 7.29
N SER A 63 -6.57 10.52 6.43
CA SER A 63 -6.39 9.11 6.79
C SER A 63 -4.91 8.73 6.67
N GLN A 64 -4.55 7.56 7.20
CA GLN A 64 -3.18 7.07 7.21
C GLN A 64 -3.14 5.60 6.77
N LEU A 65 -2.07 5.24 6.07
CA LEU A 65 -1.73 3.85 5.76
C LEU A 65 -0.56 3.45 6.65
N ALA A 66 -0.76 2.43 7.48
CA ALA A 66 0.29 1.86 8.32
C ALA A 66 0.84 0.60 7.66
N ILE A 67 2.16 0.53 7.44
CA ILE A 67 2.81 -0.65 6.87
C ILE A 67 3.11 -1.64 8.00
N ILE A 68 2.70 -2.89 7.83
CA ILE A 68 2.84 -3.95 8.84
C ILE A 68 3.65 -5.09 8.23
N ARG A 69 4.70 -5.53 8.93
CA ARG A 69 5.54 -6.70 8.57
C ARG A 69 6.01 -6.72 7.10
N PRO A 70 6.64 -5.64 6.58
CA PRO A 70 7.31 -5.74 5.29
C PRO A 70 8.48 -6.73 5.39
N SER A 71 8.78 -7.43 4.29
CA SER A 71 10.08 -8.11 4.18
C SER A 71 11.21 -7.07 4.16
N GLN A 72 12.45 -7.49 4.43
CA GLN A 72 13.59 -6.56 4.38
C GLN A 72 13.72 -5.89 3.00
N GLU A 73 13.54 -6.65 1.92
CA GLU A 73 13.60 -6.14 0.55
C GLU A 73 12.50 -5.11 0.26
N VAL A 74 11.25 -5.41 0.65
CA VAL A 74 10.13 -4.48 0.49
C VAL A 74 10.32 -3.24 1.35
N GLY A 75 10.83 -3.40 2.59
CA GLY A 75 11.16 -2.28 3.48
C GLY A 75 12.19 -1.35 2.86
N MET A 76 13.30 -1.88 2.34
CA MET A 76 14.32 -1.07 1.65
C MET A 76 13.73 -0.26 0.49
N MET A 77 12.83 -0.84 -0.31
CA MET A 77 12.18 -0.12 -1.41
C MET A 77 11.28 1.04 -0.93
N LEU A 78 10.75 0.96 0.28
CA LEU A 78 9.89 1.98 0.88
C LEU A 78 10.70 3.08 1.59
N ASP A 79 11.91 2.78 2.06
CA ASP A 79 12.79 3.77 2.72
C ASP A 79 13.30 4.86 1.77
N PHE A 80 13.20 4.64 0.45
CA PHE A 80 13.55 5.63 -0.58
C PHE A 80 12.42 6.64 -0.87
N LEU A 81 11.33 6.64 -0.08
CA LEU A 81 10.14 7.49 -0.22
C LEU A 81 10.10 8.64 0.79
#